data_AF-A0A4R2MD17-F1
#
_entry.id   AF-A0A4R2MD17-F1
#
_cell.length_a   1.000
_cell.length_b   1.000
_cell.length_c   1.000
_cell.angle_alpha   90.00
_cell.angle_beta   90.00
_cell.angle_gamma   90.00
#
_symmetry.space_group_name_H-M   'P 1'
#
loop_
_entity.id
_entity.type
_entity.pdbx_description
1 polymer ?
#
loop_
_entity_poly.entity_id
_entity_poly.type
_entity_poly.pdbx_seq_one_letter_code
_entity_poly.pdbx_strand_id
1 'polypeptide(L)'
;MRVLFPHLPKCAGTSIRAALESDTRYRADYHHHPTWQCEADLRAGREAQARLIARLRDEASWIVFGHFAPREYYGLDFDCQILVLREPLARVVSHYGYVRDVLPDNEVTVRRHPEVRAIKDGRMTIEEFVELEHVRHFYGRCYLADLRVDERLVVLPAERLDVTMAAVGSLLGLRPAPPAWLNRGPGGGKHEALRERLQDDIALCEALMSHPNPALARGR
;
A
#
# COMPACT_ATOMS: atom_id res chain seq x y z
N MET A 1 -9.84 -3.33 19.46
CA MET A 1 -9.02 -3.83 18.33
C MET A 1 -8.21 -2.69 17.75
N ARG A 2 -6.91 -2.93 17.61
CA ARG A 2 -5.87 -2.02 17.15
C ARG A 2 -5.21 -2.61 15.90
N VAL A 3 -5.34 -1.94 14.77
CA VAL A 3 -4.93 -2.48 13.46
C VAL A 3 -3.98 -1.55 12.73
N LEU A 4 -2.86 -2.11 12.30
CA LEU A 4 -1.98 -1.49 11.32
C LEU A 4 -2.37 -1.97 9.93
N PHE A 5 -2.76 -1.05 9.05
CA PHE A 5 -3.19 -1.37 7.71
C PHE A 5 -2.49 -0.44 6.70
N PRO A 6 -1.19 -0.63 6.44
CA PRO A 6 -0.50 0.15 5.43
C PRO A 6 -1.22 0.01 4.08
N HIS A 7 -1.48 1.15 3.45
CA HIS A 7 -1.98 1.25 2.10
C HIS A 7 -0.79 1.23 1.15
N LEU A 8 -0.56 0.12 0.47
CA LEU A 8 0.45 0.02 -0.59
C LEU A 8 -0.15 0.53 -1.91
N PRO A 9 0.43 1.56 -2.55
CA PRO A 9 -0.06 2.09 -3.82
C PRO A 9 -0.37 1.01 -4.85
N LYS A 10 -1.54 1.15 -5.47
CA LYS A 10 -2.08 0.27 -6.53
C LYS A 10 -2.45 -1.15 -6.07
N CYS A 11 -2.60 -1.38 -4.77
CA CYS A 11 -3.10 -2.63 -4.16
C CYS A 11 -4.52 -2.45 -3.60
N ALA A 12 -5.45 -1.93 -4.41
CA ALA A 12 -6.87 -1.73 -4.06
C ALA A 12 -7.20 -0.79 -2.88
N GLY A 13 -6.26 0.04 -2.42
CA GLY A 13 -6.49 0.86 -1.24
C GLY A 13 -7.58 1.94 -1.37
N THR A 14 -7.96 2.38 -2.58
CA THR A 14 -9.11 3.30 -2.74
C THR A 14 -10.41 2.67 -2.27
N SER A 15 -10.68 1.40 -2.62
CA SER A 15 -11.88 0.68 -2.21
C SER A 15 -11.89 0.42 -0.71
N ILE A 16 -10.73 0.06 -0.16
CA ILE A 16 -10.56 -0.18 1.29
C ILE A 16 -10.76 1.11 2.07
N ARG A 17 -10.15 2.21 1.62
CA ARG A 17 -10.33 3.53 2.23
C ARG A 17 -11.79 3.94 2.30
N ALA A 18 -12.53 3.80 1.20
CA ALA A 18 -13.95 4.14 1.16
C ALA A 18 -14.77 3.36 2.20
N ALA A 19 -14.42 2.09 2.47
CA ALA A 19 -15.05 1.31 3.54
C ALA A 19 -14.66 1.81 4.94
N LEU A 20 -13.41 2.24 5.12
CA LEU A 20 -12.87 2.69 6.42
C LEU A 20 -13.29 4.09 6.82
N GLU A 21 -13.55 5.00 5.87
CA GLU A 21 -13.80 6.42 6.16
C GLU A 21 -15.01 6.68 7.05
N SER A 22 -15.96 5.74 7.10
CA SER A 22 -17.12 5.81 7.99
C SER A 22 -16.88 5.26 9.40
N ASP A 23 -15.74 4.61 9.65
CA ASP A 23 -15.43 3.98 10.93
C ASP A 23 -14.75 4.97 11.89
N THR A 24 -15.31 5.12 13.09
CA THR A 24 -14.77 6.04 14.11
C THR A 24 -13.35 5.69 14.59
N ARG A 25 -12.90 4.44 14.38
CA ARG A 25 -11.54 3.97 14.70
C ARG A 25 -10.53 4.34 13.61
N TYR A 26 -10.97 4.73 12.41
CA TYR A 26 -10.09 5.05 11.29
C TYR A 26 -9.22 6.27 11.59
N ARG A 27 -7.92 6.14 11.34
CA ARG A 27 -6.91 7.18 11.41
C ARG A 27 -6.13 7.18 10.09
N ALA A 28 -6.27 8.25 9.33
CA ALA A 28 -5.58 8.42 8.07
C ALA A 28 -4.12 8.78 8.31
N ASP A 29 -3.22 8.12 7.58
CA ASP A 29 -1.80 8.42 7.66
C ASP A 29 -1.12 8.48 6.29
N TYR A 30 -1.15 9.66 5.70
CA TYR A 30 -0.63 9.92 4.34
C TYR A 30 0.53 10.90 4.34
N HIS A 31 1.10 11.21 5.50
CA HIS A 31 2.05 12.30 5.66
C HIS A 31 3.52 11.89 5.41
N HIS A 32 3.82 10.60 5.30
CA HIS A 32 5.19 10.09 5.16
C HIS A 32 5.26 8.87 4.22
N HIS A 33 4.96 9.13 2.95
CA HIS A 33 5.00 8.13 1.88
C HIS A 33 6.41 7.50 1.72
N PRO A 34 6.63 6.19 1.92
CA PRO A 34 7.98 5.61 1.92
C PRO A 34 8.80 5.77 0.62
N THR A 35 8.14 6.04 -0.50
CA THR A 35 8.79 6.19 -1.81
C THR A 35 8.98 7.62 -2.28
N TRP A 36 8.27 8.60 -1.68
CA TRP A 36 7.96 9.87 -2.35
C TRP A 36 8.04 11.06 -1.38
N GLN A 37 9.26 11.43 -0.99
CA GLN A 37 9.46 12.57 -0.09
C GLN A 37 10.68 13.40 -0.46
N CYS A 38 10.49 14.73 -0.48
CA CYS A 38 11.60 15.65 -0.34
C CYS A 38 11.94 15.86 1.15
N GLU A 39 13.08 16.48 1.46
CA GLU A 39 13.54 16.68 2.84
C GLU A 39 12.54 17.46 3.71
N ALA A 40 11.83 18.42 3.13
CA ALA A 40 10.80 19.18 3.84
C ALA A 40 9.58 18.30 4.21
N ASP A 41 9.14 17.44 3.28
CA ASP A 41 8.05 16.49 3.53
C ASP A 41 8.46 15.45 4.60
N LEU A 42 9.73 15.02 4.59
CA LEU A 42 10.29 14.12 5.61
C LEU A 42 10.17 14.68 7.03
N ARG A 43 10.48 15.97 7.21
CA ARG A 43 10.38 16.60 8.55
C ARG A 43 8.94 16.75 9.01
N ALA A 44 8.08 17.33 8.18
CA ALA A 44 6.67 17.52 8.50
C ALA A 44 5.94 16.18 8.72
N GLY A 45 6.28 15.18 7.91
CA GLY A 45 5.76 13.81 8.00
C GLY A 45 6.12 13.14 9.32
N ARG A 46 7.39 13.22 9.75
CA ARG A 46 7.83 12.69 11.06
C ARG A 46 7.12 13.34 12.23
N GLU A 47 6.93 14.66 12.20
CA GLU A 47 6.22 15.37 13.26
C GLU A 47 4.73 14.97 13.31
N ALA A 48 4.08 14.86 12.15
CA ALA A 48 2.70 14.42 12.06
C ALA A 48 2.54 12.98 12.57
N GLN A 49 3.45 12.09 12.19
CA GLN A 49 3.49 10.71 12.66
C GLN A 49 3.70 10.63 14.17
N ALA A 50 4.66 11.36 14.72
CA ALA A 50 4.91 11.36 16.17
C ALA A 50 3.69 11.81 16.96
N ARG A 51 2.95 12.83 16.48
CA ARG A 51 1.68 13.25 17.08
C ARG A 51 0.61 12.17 16.98
N LEU A 52 0.50 11.49 15.84
CA LEU A 52 -0.44 10.39 15.66
C LEU A 52 -0.11 9.23 16.62
N ILE A 53 1.13 8.78 16.67
CA ILE A 53 1.60 7.71 17.57
C ILE A 53 1.30 8.07 19.03
N ALA A 54 1.58 9.29 19.46
CA ALA A 54 1.29 9.74 20.83
C ALA A 54 -0.21 9.59 21.15
N ARG A 55 -1.09 10.02 20.24
CA ARG A 55 -2.54 9.88 20.40
C ARG A 55 -2.99 8.42 20.44
N LEU A 56 -2.42 7.55 19.61
CA LEU A 56 -2.83 6.14 19.51
C LEU A 56 -2.53 5.33 20.79
N ARG A 57 -1.54 5.74 21.59
CA ARG A 57 -1.20 5.06 22.86
C ARG A 57 -2.34 5.06 23.87
N ASP A 58 -3.10 6.15 23.89
CA ASP A 58 -4.20 6.33 24.84
C ASP A 58 -5.55 5.82 24.30
N GLU A 59 -5.60 5.42 23.03
CA GLU A 59 -6.83 4.94 22.39
C GLU A 59 -7.03 3.42 22.59
N ALA A 60 -8.23 3.04 23.05
CA ALA A 60 -8.60 1.64 23.25
C ALA A 60 -8.69 0.84 21.93
N SER A 61 -9.00 1.51 20.82
CA SER A 61 -9.14 0.89 19.50
C SER A 61 -8.89 1.88 18.38
N TRP A 62 -8.21 1.43 17.32
CA TRP A 62 -7.86 2.26 16.17
C TRP A 62 -7.56 1.39 14.94
N ILE A 63 -7.68 1.99 13.76
CA ILE A 63 -7.26 1.43 12.47
C ILE A 63 -6.42 2.50 11.78
N VAL A 64 -5.10 2.32 11.74
CA VAL A 64 -4.21 3.23 11.01
C VAL A 64 -4.12 2.77 9.57
N PHE A 65 -4.51 3.64 8.63
CA PHE A 65 -4.48 3.33 7.21
C PHE A 65 -3.96 4.49 6.37
N GLY A 66 -2.97 4.20 5.53
CA GLY A 66 -2.35 5.17 4.64
C GLY A 66 -0.94 4.76 4.20
N HIS A 67 -0.19 5.66 3.60
CA HIS A 67 1.11 5.35 3.00
C HIS A 67 2.23 5.47 4.03
N PHE A 68 2.44 4.41 4.81
CA PHE A 68 3.49 4.32 5.84
C PHE A 68 4.18 2.96 5.82
N ALA A 69 5.37 2.89 6.43
CA ALA A 69 6.07 1.62 6.65
C ALA A 69 5.67 1.05 8.02
N PRO A 70 5.23 -0.23 8.13
CA PRO A 70 4.74 -0.79 9.40
C PRO A 70 5.71 -0.66 10.57
N ARG A 71 7.01 -0.74 10.30
CA ARG A 71 8.07 -0.63 11.32
C ARG A 71 8.01 0.63 12.16
N GLU A 72 7.46 1.70 11.61
CA GLU A 72 7.35 2.99 12.29
C GLU A 72 6.33 2.95 13.46
N TYR A 73 5.46 1.96 13.46
CA TYR A 73 4.42 1.75 14.47
C TYR A 73 4.72 0.61 15.45
N TYR A 74 5.87 -0.06 15.33
CA TYR A 74 6.20 -1.23 16.15
C TYR A 74 6.47 -0.96 17.63
N GLY A 75 6.54 0.31 18.02
CA GLY A 75 6.50 0.73 19.42
C GLY A 75 5.08 0.85 20.02
N LEU A 76 4.05 0.52 19.25
CA LEU A 76 2.66 0.41 19.72
C LEU A 76 2.26 -1.06 19.83
N ASP A 77 1.35 -1.35 20.76
CA ASP A 77 0.66 -2.63 20.80
C ASP A 77 -0.47 -2.66 19.78
N PHE A 78 -0.47 -3.67 18.92
CA PHE A 78 -1.51 -3.91 17.92
C PHE A 78 -1.93 -5.38 17.90
N ASP A 79 -3.20 -5.61 17.57
CA ASP A 79 -3.80 -6.94 17.52
C ASP A 79 -3.61 -7.60 16.15
N CYS A 80 -3.57 -6.79 15.09
CA CYS A 80 -3.54 -7.26 13.71
C CYS A 80 -2.75 -6.29 12.82
N GLN A 81 -2.01 -6.85 11.87
CA GLN A 81 -1.39 -6.11 10.78
C GLN A 81 -1.92 -6.67 9.45
N ILE A 82 -2.60 -5.84 8.66
CA ILE A 82 -3.19 -6.26 7.38
C ILE A 82 -2.37 -5.70 6.23
N LEU A 83 -1.92 -6.57 5.33
CA LEU A 83 -1.31 -6.22 4.05
C LEU A 83 -2.24 -6.65 2.92
N VAL A 84 -2.48 -5.74 1.98
CA VAL A 84 -3.04 -6.11 0.68
C VAL A 84 -1.92 -5.97 -0.35
N LEU A 85 -1.53 -7.09 -0.94
CA LEU A 85 -0.44 -7.15 -1.90
C LEU A 85 -1.01 -7.39 -3.31
N ARG A 86 -0.25 -6.96 -4.31
CA ARG A 86 -0.55 -7.21 -5.73
C ARG A 86 0.70 -7.83 -6.34
N GLU A 87 0.53 -8.67 -7.34
CA GLU A 87 1.65 -9.17 -8.12
C GLU A 87 2.51 -7.97 -8.61
N PRO A 88 3.84 -7.97 -8.36
CA PRO A 88 4.66 -6.78 -8.56
C PRO A 88 4.63 -6.20 -9.97
N LEU A 89 4.65 -7.03 -11.02
CA LEU A 89 4.57 -6.55 -12.39
C LEU A 89 3.22 -5.88 -12.67
N ALA A 90 2.11 -6.51 -12.26
CA ALA A 90 0.77 -5.95 -12.39
C ALA A 90 0.63 -4.64 -11.61
N ARG A 91 1.28 -4.52 -10.45
CA ARG A 91 1.35 -3.26 -9.69
C ARG A 91 2.11 -2.18 -10.45
N VAL A 92 3.30 -2.47 -10.97
CA VAL A 92 4.12 -1.51 -11.74
C VAL A 92 3.35 -1.00 -12.97
N VAL A 93 2.75 -1.91 -13.74
CA VAL A 93 1.95 -1.55 -14.92
C VAL A 93 0.76 -0.68 -14.54
N SER A 94 0.06 -1.03 -13.45
CA SER A 94 -1.03 -0.20 -12.94
C SER A 94 -0.57 1.16 -12.43
N HIS A 95 0.64 1.25 -11.88
CA HIS A 95 1.22 2.49 -11.39
C HIS A 95 1.61 3.40 -12.55
N TYR A 96 2.33 2.87 -13.53
CA TYR A 96 2.71 3.60 -14.74
C TYR A 96 1.49 4.15 -15.48
N GLY A 97 0.47 3.30 -15.71
CA GLY A 97 -0.78 3.73 -16.34
C GLY A 97 -1.52 4.80 -15.53
N TYR A 98 -1.50 4.68 -14.19
CA TYR A 98 -2.09 5.71 -13.33
C TYR A 98 -1.37 7.06 -13.44
N VAL A 99 -0.03 7.06 -13.43
CA VAL A 99 0.75 8.30 -13.58
C VAL A 99 0.50 8.94 -14.96
N ARG A 100 0.51 8.11 -16.01
CA ARG A 100 0.28 8.56 -17.39
C ARG A 100 -1.11 9.15 -17.57
N ASP A 101 -2.15 8.38 -17.22
CA ASP A 101 -3.52 8.63 -17.67
C ASP A 101 -4.42 9.29 -16.63
N VAL A 102 -4.13 9.16 -15.34
CA VAL A 102 -5.09 9.49 -14.27
C VAL A 102 -4.58 10.56 -13.31
N LEU A 103 -3.30 10.50 -12.91
CA LEU A 103 -2.74 11.42 -11.94
C LEU A 103 -2.76 12.86 -12.51
N PRO A 104 -3.30 13.86 -11.80
CA PRO A 104 -3.35 15.23 -12.29
C PRO A 104 -1.95 15.81 -12.54
N ASP A 105 -1.79 16.50 -13.66
CA ASP A 105 -0.56 17.22 -14.00
C ASP A 105 -0.60 18.64 -13.41
N ASN A 106 -0.47 18.73 -12.09
CA ASN A 106 -0.37 20.03 -11.41
C ASN A 106 1.04 20.29 -10.90
N GLU A 107 1.37 21.58 -10.76
CA GLU A 107 2.72 22.05 -10.43
C GLU A 107 3.24 21.45 -9.11
N VAL A 108 2.37 21.22 -8.13
CA VAL A 108 2.75 20.59 -6.85
C VAL A 108 3.16 19.13 -7.05
N THR A 109 2.41 18.38 -7.85
CA THR A 109 2.68 16.96 -8.13
C THR A 109 3.96 16.82 -8.97
N VAL A 110 4.12 17.64 -10.01
CA VAL A 110 5.30 17.64 -10.88
C VAL A 110 6.56 18.08 -10.14
N ARG A 111 6.48 19.12 -9.29
CA ARG A 111 7.64 19.59 -8.52
C ARG A 111 8.12 18.54 -7.53
N ARG A 112 7.20 17.73 -7.00
CA ARG A 112 7.51 16.63 -6.07
C ARG A 112 8.00 15.37 -6.79
N HIS A 113 7.59 15.17 -8.05
CA HIS A 113 7.82 13.95 -8.81
C HIS A 113 8.18 14.29 -10.27
N PRO A 114 9.46 14.63 -10.56
CA PRO A 114 9.89 14.95 -11.92
C PRO A 114 9.65 13.82 -12.92
N GLU A 115 9.61 12.56 -12.46
CA GLU A 115 9.24 11.38 -13.24
C GLU A 115 7.79 11.42 -13.75
N VAL A 116 6.86 12.05 -13.02
CA VAL A 116 5.46 12.20 -13.46
C VAL A 116 5.40 12.97 -14.76
N ARG A 117 6.13 14.09 -14.84
CA ARG A 117 6.19 14.90 -16.06
C ARG A 117 6.88 14.15 -17.18
N ALA A 118 7.96 13.41 -16.89
CA ALA A 118 8.64 12.62 -17.92
C ALA A 118 7.72 11.55 -18.53
N ILE A 119 6.92 10.85 -17.73
CA ILE A 119 5.95 9.86 -18.20
C ILE A 119 4.83 10.52 -19.02
N LYS A 120 4.27 11.63 -18.52
CA LYS A 120 3.18 12.36 -19.20
C LYS A 120 3.60 12.97 -20.53
N ASP A 121 4.82 13.48 -20.61
CA ASP A 121 5.41 14.00 -21.84
C ASP A 121 5.85 12.88 -22.81
N GLY A 122 5.68 11.61 -22.44
CA GLY A 122 6.13 10.46 -23.23
C GLY A 122 7.65 10.28 -23.30
N ARG A 123 8.39 10.95 -22.41
CA ARG A 123 9.87 10.93 -22.32
C ARG A 123 10.42 9.84 -21.40
N MET A 124 9.55 9.15 -20.66
CA MET A 124 9.91 8.00 -19.84
C MET A 124 8.99 6.85 -20.18
N THR A 125 9.58 5.75 -20.62
CA THR A 125 8.92 4.48 -20.92
C THR A 125 8.65 3.68 -19.64
N ILE A 126 7.86 2.60 -19.73
CA ILE A 126 7.64 1.71 -18.58
C ILE A 126 8.91 0.92 -18.23
N GLU A 127 9.74 0.62 -19.23
CA GLU A 127 11.06 0.02 -19.09
C GLU A 127 12.02 0.91 -18.29
N GLU A 128 11.94 2.23 -18.45
CA GLU A 128 12.74 3.16 -17.64
C GLU A 128 12.12 3.38 -16.26
N PHE A 129 10.79 3.45 -16.20
CA PHE A 129 10.06 3.65 -14.94
C PHE A 129 10.30 2.51 -13.94
N VAL A 130 10.37 1.26 -14.40
CA VAL A 130 10.61 0.11 -13.52
C VAL A 130 12.03 0.11 -12.91
N GLU A 131 12.98 0.83 -13.51
CA GLU A 131 14.35 0.95 -12.98
C GLU A 131 14.46 1.98 -11.84
N LEU A 132 13.45 2.82 -11.64
CA LEU A 132 13.44 3.71 -10.48
C LEU A 132 13.49 2.88 -9.21
N GLU A 133 14.43 3.19 -8.30
CA GLU A 133 14.68 2.39 -7.09
C GLU A 133 13.40 2.11 -6.30
N HIS A 134 12.57 3.14 -6.13
CA HIS A 134 11.32 3.07 -5.38
C HIS A 134 10.19 2.31 -6.10
N VAL A 135 10.35 2.04 -7.39
CA VAL A 135 9.46 1.19 -8.19
C VAL A 135 9.96 -0.25 -8.18
N ARG A 136 11.26 -0.46 -8.34
CA ARG A 136 11.93 -1.76 -8.41
C ARG A 136 11.91 -2.52 -7.09
N HIS A 137 12.16 -1.82 -5.98
CA HIS A 137 12.27 -2.39 -4.64
C HIS A 137 11.13 -1.92 -3.74
N PHE A 138 9.95 -1.77 -4.34
CA PHE A 138 8.78 -1.16 -3.72
C PHE A 138 8.34 -1.89 -2.46
N TYR A 139 8.24 -3.23 -2.50
CA TYR A 139 7.89 -4.02 -1.32
C TYR A 139 9.07 -4.11 -0.38
N GLY A 140 10.20 -4.66 -0.83
CA GLY A 140 11.29 -5.07 0.06
C GLY A 140 12.02 -3.92 0.75
N ARG A 141 12.31 -2.82 0.04
CA ARG A 141 13.11 -1.71 0.59
C ARG A 141 12.29 -0.51 1.04
N CYS A 142 11.20 -0.22 0.34
CA CYS A 142 10.40 0.97 0.63
C CYS A 142 9.34 0.72 1.71
N TYR A 143 8.40 -0.20 1.48
CA TYR A 143 7.24 -0.37 2.35
C TYR A 143 7.40 -1.40 3.47
N LEU A 144 8.02 -2.53 3.17
CA LEU A 144 8.02 -3.72 4.03
C LEU A 144 9.42 -4.05 4.57
N ALA A 145 10.34 -3.10 4.48
CA ALA A 145 11.61 -3.22 5.18
C ALA A 145 11.35 -3.45 6.68
N ASP A 146 11.99 -4.47 7.24
CA ASP A 146 11.85 -4.89 8.64
C ASP A 146 10.45 -5.38 9.03
N LEU A 147 9.62 -5.80 8.07
CA LEU A 147 8.30 -6.37 8.35
C LEU A 147 8.40 -7.53 9.37
N ARG A 148 7.66 -7.41 10.47
CA ARG A 148 7.40 -8.51 11.41
C ARG A 148 6.42 -9.49 10.77
N VAL A 149 6.91 -10.70 10.51
CA VAL A 149 6.10 -11.83 10.04
C VAL A 149 5.79 -12.72 11.24
N ASP A 150 4.59 -12.58 11.78
CA ASP A 150 4.09 -13.36 12.92
C ASP A 150 2.59 -13.62 12.79
N GLU A 151 1.99 -14.27 13.80
CA GLU A 151 0.57 -14.68 13.76
C GLU A 151 -0.45 -13.52 13.64
N ARG A 152 -0.02 -12.27 13.87
CA ARG A 152 -0.86 -11.08 13.72
C ARG A 152 -0.90 -10.58 12.29
N LEU A 153 0.01 -11.04 11.43
CA LEU A 153 0.08 -10.65 10.03
C LEU A 153 -1.03 -11.36 9.23
N VAL A 154 -1.80 -10.56 8.52
CA VAL A 154 -2.77 -11.01 7.52
C VAL A 154 -2.38 -10.47 6.16
N VAL A 155 -2.20 -11.35 5.19
CA VAL A 155 -1.85 -11.01 3.81
C VAL A 155 -3.01 -11.38 2.88
N LEU A 156 -3.48 -10.40 2.11
CA LEU A 156 -4.64 -10.52 1.23
C LEU A 156 -4.29 -10.13 -0.22
N PRO A 157 -4.88 -10.81 -1.23
CA PRO A 157 -4.59 -10.54 -2.64
C PRO A 157 -5.46 -9.41 -3.23
N ALA A 158 -4.82 -8.41 -3.84
CA ALA A 158 -5.51 -7.34 -4.57
C ALA A 158 -6.23 -7.85 -5.82
N GLU A 159 -5.79 -8.96 -6.40
CA GLU A 159 -6.35 -9.61 -7.59
C GLU A 159 -7.76 -10.15 -7.35
N ARG A 160 -8.08 -10.47 -6.09
CA ARG A 160 -9.39 -10.99 -5.67
C ARG A 160 -10.09 -10.00 -4.76
N LEU A 161 -10.41 -8.82 -5.31
CA LEU A 161 -10.93 -7.69 -4.55
C LEU A 161 -12.17 -8.03 -3.73
N ASP A 162 -13.10 -8.81 -4.28
CA ASP A 162 -14.29 -9.30 -3.60
C ASP A 162 -13.95 -10.09 -2.33
N VAL A 163 -13.03 -11.04 -2.45
CA VAL A 163 -12.55 -11.87 -1.32
C VAL A 163 -11.81 -11.01 -0.30
N THR A 164 -10.95 -10.10 -0.77
CA THR A 164 -10.20 -9.19 0.08
C THR A 164 -11.12 -8.25 0.85
N MET A 165 -12.11 -7.65 0.21
CA MET A 165 -13.10 -6.78 0.88
C MET A 165 -13.95 -7.56 1.88
N ALA A 166 -14.35 -8.80 1.56
CA ALA A 166 -15.07 -9.66 2.49
C ALA A 166 -14.22 -10.01 3.73
N ALA A 167 -12.94 -10.36 3.53
CA ALA A 167 -12.01 -10.66 4.61
C ALA A 167 -11.75 -9.42 5.50
N VAL A 168 -11.49 -8.26 4.89
CA VAL A 168 -11.34 -6.98 5.61
C VAL A 168 -12.62 -6.66 6.39
N GLY A 169 -13.79 -6.81 5.77
CA GLY A 169 -15.08 -6.58 6.44
C GLY A 169 -15.28 -7.49 7.65
N SER A 170 -14.99 -8.78 7.50
CA SER A 170 -15.08 -9.76 8.59
C SER A 170 -14.10 -9.46 9.72
N LEU A 171 -12.83 -9.19 9.42
CA LEU A 171 -11.81 -8.87 10.42
C LEU A 171 -12.12 -7.59 11.18
N LEU A 172 -12.57 -6.57 10.45
CA LEU A 172 -12.76 -5.23 11.00
C LEU A 172 -14.17 -4.99 11.55
N GLY A 173 -15.11 -5.91 11.32
CA GLY A 173 -16.52 -5.70 11.63
C GLY A 173 -17.16 -4.59 10.78
N LEU A 174 -16.67 -4.38 9.56
CA LEU A 174 -17.18 -3.35 8.65
C LEU A 174 -18.31 -3.91 7.80
N ARG A 175 -19.27 -3.04 7.45
CA ARG A 175 -20.28 -3.38 6.46
C ARG A 175 -19.61 -3.55 5.09
N PRO A 176 -20.07 -4.51 4.26
CA PRO A 176 -19.56 -4.63 2.89
C PRO A 176 -19.76 -3.31 2.14
N ALA A 177 -18.66 -2.68 1.72
CA ALA A 177 -18.72 -1.59 0.77
C ALA A 177 -18.68 -2.18 -0.66
N PRO A 178 -19.46 -1.64 -1.61
CA PRO A 178 -19.34 -2.04 -2.99
C PRO A 178 -17.90 -1.79 -3.49
N PRO A 179 -17.32 -2.68 -4.32
CA PRO A 179 -15.97 -2.50 -4.82
C PRO A 179 -15.87 -1.18 -5.62
N ALA A 180 -15.11 -0.20 -5.11
CA ALA A 180 -14.74 0.95 -5.91
C ALA A 180 -13.72 0.47 -6.95
N TRP A 181 -14.13 0.45 -8.22
CA TRP A 181 -13.35 0.24 -9.45
C TRP A 181 -11.89 -0.25 -9.28
N LEU A 182 -11.64 -1.54 -9.59
CA LEU A 182 -10.27 -2.04 -9.73
C LEU A 182 -9.73 -1.65 -11.11
N ASN A 183 -8.59 -0.97 -11.15
CA ASN A 183 -7.81 -0.85 -12.39
C ASN A 183 -7.41 -2.25 -12.84
N ARG A 184 -8.18 -2.85 -13.78
CA ARG A 184 -7.74 -4.03 -14.51
C ARG A 184 -6.50 -3.58 -15.29
N GLY A 185 -5.33 -4.03 -14.85
CA GLY A 185 -4.12 -3.84 -15.63
C GLY A 185 -4.34 -4.43 -17.03
N PRO A 186 -3.66 -3.93 -18.07
CA PRO A 186 -3.72 -4.57 -19.38
C PRO A 186 -3.37 -6.04 -19.22
N GLY A 187 -4.30 -6.92 -19.61
CA GLY A 187 -4.12 -8.35 -19.51
C GLY A 187 -3.03 -8.83 -20.47
N GLY A 188 -2.17 -9.73 -19.98
CA GLY A 188 -1.34 -10.61 -20.80
C GLY A 188 -0.04 -10.03 -21.36
N GLY A 189 1.08 -10.71 -21.06
CA GLY A 189 2.31 -10.89 -21.85
C GLY A 189 3.18 -9.68 -22.23
N LYS A 190 2.61 -8.51 -22.50
CA LYS A 190 3.32 -7.38 -23.13
C LYS A 190 4.50 -6.86 -22.32
N HIS A 191 4.45 -7.01 -21.00
CA HIS A 191 5.47 -6.52 -20.08
C HIS A 191 6.18 -7.65 -19.34
N GLU A 192 6.03 -8.91 -19.78
CA GLU A 192 6.58 -10.07 -19.08
C GLU A 192 8.10 -10.02 -18.96
N ALA A 193 8.78 -9.43 -19.95
CA ALA A 193 10.23 -9.20 -19.92
C ALA A 193 10.68 -8.31 -18.75
N LEU A 194 9.78 -7.50 -18.16
CA LEU A 194 10.10 -6.67 -16.99
C LEU A 194 10.13 -7.49 -15.69
N ARG A 195 9.61 -8.73 -15.70
CA ARG A 195 9.56 -9.59 -14.49
C ARG A 195 10.95 -9.80 -13.90
N GLU A 196 11.96 -9.97 -14.75
CA GLU A 196 13.36 -10.17 -14.31
C GLU A 196 13.88 -9.01 -13.45
N ARG A 197 13.41 -7.79 -13.71
CA ARG A 197 13.83 -6.59 -12.97
C ARG A 197 13.22 -6.52 -11.57
N LEU A 198 12.15 -7.28 -11.33
CA LEU A 198 11.33 -7.28 -10.11
C LEU A 198 11.47 -8.55 -9.27
N GLN A 199 12.45 -9.41 -9.57
CA GLN A 199 12.59 -10.74 -8.95
C GLN A 199 12.56 -10.72 -7.42
N ASP A 200 13.25 -9.77 -6.78
CA ASP A 200 13.27 -9.65 -5.32
C ASP A 200 11.88 -9.37 -4.74
N ASP A 201 11.15 -8.40 -5.33
CA ASP A 201 9.80 -8.03 -4.90
C ASP A 201 8.78 -9.15 -5.21
N ILE A 202 9.01 -9.94 -6.27
CA ILE A 202 8.19 -11.10 -6.62
C ILE A 202 8.37 -12.21 -5.59
N ALA A 203 9.63 -12.58 -5.30
CA ALA A 203 9.92 -13.62 -4.32
C ALA A 203 9.37 -13.24 -2.93
N LEU A 204 9.50 -11.97 -2.53
CA LEU A 204 8.91 -11.47 -1.29
C LEU A 204 7.38 -11.54 -1.31
N CYS A 205 6.74 -11.09 -2.39
CA CYS A 205 5.29 -11.10 -2.51
C CYS A 205 4.74 -12.54 -2.45
N GLU A 206 5.35 -13.49 -3.15
CA GLU A 206 4.97 -14.91 -3.13
C GLU A 206 5.15 -15.53 -1.75
N ALA A 207 6.28 -15.25 -1.08
CA ALA A 207 6.53 -15.73 0.28
C ALA A 207 5.47 -15.20 1.27
N LEU A 208 5.12 -13.91 1.19
CA LEU A 208 4.10 -13.30 2.04
C LEU A 208 2.69 -13.79 1.71
N MET A 209 2.34 -13.97 0.43
CA MET A 209 1.04 -14.52 0.03
C MET A 209 0.85 -15.97 0.49
N SER A 210 1.94 -16.70 0.71
CA SER A 210 1.93 -18.06 1.26
C SER A 210 1.84 -18.09 2.79
N HIS A 211 1.89 -16.93 3.46
CA HIS A 211 1.76 -16.83 4.90
C HIS A 211 0.41 -17.39 5.36
N PRO A 212 0.38 -18.34 6.31
CA PRO A 212 -0.88 -18.80 6.87
C PRO A 212 -1.53 -17.61 7.56
N ASN A 213 -2.80 -17.32 7.29
CA ASN A 213 -3.51 -16.17 7.89
C ASN A 213 -4.34 -16.65 9.11
N PRO A 214 -3.73 -16.96 10.27
CA PRO A 214 -4.45 -17.57 11.39
C PRO A 214 -5.51 -16.63 11.97
N ALA A 215 -5.34 -15.31 11.89
CA ALA A 215 -6.34 -14.34 12.34
C ALA A 215 -7.66 -14.46 11.56
N LEU A 216 -7.63 -14.85 10.29
CA LEU A 216 -8.85 -15.13 9.50
C LEU A 216 -9.55 -16.43 9.92
N ALA A 217 -8.81 -17.39 10.47
CA ALA A 217 -9.37 -18.67 10.94
C ALA A 217 -10.09 -18.53 12.29
N ARG A 218 -9.71 -17.55 13.12
CA ARG A 218 -10.33 -17.29 14.44
C ARG A 218 -11.66 -16.52 14.38
N GLY A 219 -11.97 -15.90 13.23
CA GLY A 219 -13.17 -15.09 13.02
C GLY A 219 -14.37 -15.84 12.43
N ARG A 220 -14.32 -17.18 12.36
CA ARG A 220 -15.41 -18.05 11.89
C ARG A 220 -16.08 -18.77 13.05
#